data_AF-A0A7V4KC43-F1
#
_entry.id   AF-A0A7V4KC43-F1
#
_cell.length_a   1.000
_cell.length_b   1.000
_cell.length_c   1.000
_cell.angle_alpha   90.00
_cell.angle_beta   90.00
_cell.angle_gamma   90.00
#
_symmetry.space_group_name_H-M   'P 1'
#
loop_
_entity.id
_entity.type
_entity.pdbx_description
1 polymer ?
#
loop_
_entity_poly.entity_id
_entity_poly.type
_entity_poly.pdbx_seq_one_letter_code
_entity_poly.pdbx_strand_id
1 'polypeptide(L)'
;MSVVLFTANIVAATIVGLFASKLAPLPESALMLRLSGALAINMDIIALVLYIYSRMNVAQVVDSKIFHKFMIPTTTKMSVGVMAVSLWIGPALLKYATLAFEIENSVQFKLVLISIALNIVIAVVTIVLARGVLKGLPSLKQAFEKVASGDLTYRVEINSIDEFWQINSLLNHAMESISRLISESKNASEKTEDSLETFERTFDNFENMSISFSKAIEKQQEDISRISASVEEINATIEELSSQSQGLSNLAAQAAELAKTLEERATFGSKELENVRNITSGFVREYEELRNGIRDLSSATKNIGSIIETVRQIAEQTNLLALNAAIEAARAGEAGKGFAVVADEIRKLAEQTKASTDTINSTISAVDTYSKALESQIEKLYTEVEQTEHGYKRVSESFEQITRSILELTNVIDSVAAHSQEQTASAEEMSSASTEIVHSIQAIEESGSRILESTKASVEEIGNIRRQIEQLRNVVDSLVSELNKFKL
;
A
#
# COMPACT_ATOMS: atom_id res chain seq x y z
N MET A 1 30.35 18.86 -84.31
CA MET A 1 31.32 19.22 -85.38
C MET A 1 30.99 18.53 -86.70
N SER A 2 30.46 17.29 -86.74
CA SER A 2 30.22 16.58 -88.00
C SER A 2 29.08 17.15 -88.87
N VAL A 3 27.97 17.64 -88.30
CA VAL A 3 26.85 18.15 -89.12
C VAL A 3 27.24 19.41 -89.87
N VAL A 4 27.91 20.37 -89.23
CA VAL A 4 28.37 21.61 -89.89
C VAL A 4 29.39 21.29 -90.99
N LEU A 5 30.33 20.37 -90.72
CA LEU A 5 31.30 19.91 -91.73
C LEU A 5 30.61 19.16 -92.88
N PHE A 6 29.60 18.35 -92.57
CA PHE A 6 28.83 17.59 -93.55
C PHE A 6 27.95 18.52 -94.41
N THR A 7 27.25 19.47 -93.80
CA THR A 7 26.53 20.53 -94.52
C THR A 7 27.47 21.40 -95.34
N ALA A 8 28.64 21.74 -94.81
CA ALA A 8 29.65 22.52 -95.55
C ALA A 8 30.22 21.73 -96.72
N ASN A 9 30.50 20.43 -96.57
CA ASN A 9 30.95 19.56 -97.66
C ASN A 9 29.88 19.40 -98.74
N ILE A 10 28.62 19.31 -98.34
CA ILE A 10 27.49 19.17 -99.25
C ILE A 10 27.22 20.47 -100.01
N VAL A 11 27.25 21.61 -99.32
CA VAL A 11 27.19 22.94 -99.95
C VAL A 11 28.40 23.14 -100.87
N ALA A 12 29.60 22.74 -100.44
CA ALA A 12 30.79 22.76 -101.27
C ALA A 12 30.66 21.86 -102.51
N ALA A 13 30.08 20.67 -102.40
CA ALA A 13 29.80 19.79 -103.55
C ALA A 13 28.79 20.42 -104.53
N THR A 14 27.81 21.15 -104.00
CA THR A 14 26.86 21.93 -104.82
C THR A 14 27.55 23.11 -105.52
N ILE A 15 28.47 23.79 -104.83
CA ILE A 15 29.29 24.88 -105.38
C ILE A 15 30.29 24.35 -106.42
N VAL A 16 30.88 23.17 -106.20
CA VAL A 16 31.73 22.50 -107.20
C VAL A 16 30.90 22.14 -108.44
N GLY A 17 29.65 21.71 -108.28
CA GLY A 17 28.70 21.55 -109.39
C GLY A 17 28.40 22.85 -110.15
N LEU A 18 28.30 23.99 -109.44
CA LEU A 18 28.18 25.34 -110.02
C LEU A 18 29.38 25.68 -110.93
N PHE A 19 30.60 25.37 -110.47
CA PHE A 19 31.85 25.68 -111.20
C PHE A 19 32.28 24.63 -112.24
N ALA A 20 31.76 23.41 -112.18
CA ALA A 20 32.00 22.37 -113.18
C ALA A 20 31.51 22.77 -114.60
N SER A 21 30.55 23.71 -114.68
CA SER A 21 30.08 24.31 -115.93
C SER A 21 31.17 25.07 -116.72
N LYS A 22 32.26 25.49 -116.07
CA LYS A 22 33.43 26.08 -116.76
C LYS A 22 34.34 25.04 -117.42
N LEU A 23 34.19 23.75 -117.10
CA LEU A 23 35.07 22.67 -117.58
C LEU A 23 34.47 21.89 -118.76
N ALA A 24 33.16 21.96 -119.01
CA ALA A 24 32.51 21.42 -120.21
C ALA A 24 31.22 22.19 -120.55
N PRO A 25 31.05 22.73 -121.77
CA PRO A 25 29.84 23.47 -122.14
C PRO A 25 28.67 22.50 -122.34
N LEU A 26 27.80 22.44 -121.33
CA LEU A 26 26.47 21.84 -121.41
C LEU A 26 25.44 22.95 -121.75
N PRO A 27 24.28 22.62 -122.35
CA PRO A 27 23.22 23.60 -122.57
C PRO A 27 22.82 24.26 -121.25
N GLU A 28 22.86 25.60 -121.20
CA GLU A 28 22.63 26.41 -119.98
C GLU A 28 21.30 26.07 -119.26
N SER A 29 20.28 25.67 -120.01
CA SER A 29 18.96 25.30 -119.49
C SER A 29 18.97 24.03 -118.61
N ALA A 30 19.88 23.08 -118.86
CA ALA A 30 20.01 21.86 -118.07
C ALA A 30 20.79 22.07 -116.75
N LEU A 31 21.64 23.10 -116.70
CA LEU A 31 22.48 23.40 -115.55
C LEU A 31 21.65 23.90 -114.35
N MET A 32 20.69 24.79 -114.60
CA MET A 32 19.84 25.38 -113.56
C MET A 32 18.90 24.38 -112.89
N LEU A 33 18.33 23.47 -113.68
CA LEU A 33 17.48 22.40 -113.16
C LEU A 33 18.29 21.41 -112.31
N ARG A 34 19.51 21.05 -112.73
CA ARG A 34 20.38 20.16 -111.96
C ARG A 34 20.87 20.80 -110.67
N LEU A 35 21.20 22.09 -110.69
CA LEU A 35 21.71 22.79 -109.51
C LEU A 35 20.64 22.96 -108.42
N SER A 36 19.45 23.40 -108.83
CA SER A 36 18.31 23.56 -107.92
C SER A 36 17.84 22.21 -107.37
N GLY A 37 17.84 21.15 -108.21
CA GLY A 37 17.58 19.78 -107.77
C GLY A 37 18.65 19.24 -106.81
N ALA A 38 19.94 19.51 -107.05
CA ALA A 38 21.02 19.11 -106.16
C ALA A 38 20.90 19.78 -104.77
N LEU A 39 20.54 21.06 -104.73
CA LEU A 39 20.29 21.78 -103.47
C LEU A 39 19.11 21.17 -102.69
N ALA A 40 18.04 20.77 -103.37
CA ALA A 40 16.88 20.12 -102.75
C ALA A 40 17.23 18.74 -102.18
N ILE A 41 17.92 17.89 -102.96
CA ILE A 41 18.41 16.57 -102.50
C ILE A 41 19.30 16.71 -101.27
N ASN A 42 20.19 17.70 -101.28
CA ASN A 42 21.09 17.97 -100.16
C ASN A 42 20.32 18.39 -98.90
N MET A 43 19.26 19.17 -99.04
CA MET A 43 18.41 19.55 -97.92
C MET A 43 17.59 18.38 -97.36
N ASP A 44 17.11 17.47 -98.23
CA ASP A 44 16.46 16.23 -97.81
C ASP A 44 17.41 15.34 -97.01
N ILE A 45 18.67 15.19 -97.45
CA ILE A 45 19.68 14.43 -96.72
C ILE A 45 19.89 15.05 -95.33
N ILE A 46 19.99 16.38 -95.24
CA ILE A 46 20.14 17.08 -93.94
C ILE A 46 18.90 16.86 -93.07
N ALA A 47 17.69 16.97 -93.63
CA ALA A 47 16.45 16.73 -92.89
C ALA A 47 16.34 15.28 -92.40
N LEU A 48 16.71 14.30 -93.23
CA LEU A 48 16.76 12.89 -92.87
C LEU A 48 17.76 12.63 -91.75
N VAL A 49 18.96 13.23 -91.82
CA VAL A 49 19.97 13.14 -90.76
C VAL A 49 19.45 13.75 -89.47
N LEU A 50 18.79 14.91 -89.51
CA LEU A 50 18.20 15.54 -88.32
C LEU A 50 17.05 14.71 -87.75
N TYR A 51 16.24 14.08 -88.59
CA TYR A 51 15.17 13.18 -88.18
C TYR A 51 15.73 11.93 -87.47
N ILE A 52 16.71 11.26 -88.09
CA ILE A 52 17.41 10.12 -87.49
C ILE A 52 18.05 10.56 -86.16
N TYR A 53 18.76 11.68 -86.15
CA TYR A 53 19.38 12.25 -84.94
C TYR A 53 18.35 12.49 -83.82
N SER A 54 17.14 12.91 -84.14
CA SER A 54 16.08 13.12 -83.14
C SER A 54 15.48 11.83 -82.56
N ARG A 55 15.60 10.71 -83.30
CA ARG A 55 15.14 9.37 -82.89
C ARG A 55 16.23 8.57 -82.18
N MET A 56 17.48 9.01 -82.22
CA MET A 56 18.58 8.34 -81.53
C MET A 56 18.44 8.53 -80.01
N ASN A 57 18.51 7.43 -79.25
CA ASN A 57 18.54 7.44 -77.78
C ASN A 57 19.92 7.88 -77.25
N VAL A 58 20.36 9.09 -77.61
CA VAL A 58 21.66 9.64 -77.17
C VAL A 58 21.63 10.10 -75.71
N ALA A 59 20.43 10.38 -75.18
CA ALA A 59 20.25 10.91 -73.82
C ALA A 59 20.67 9.94 -72.70
N GLN A 60 20.78 8.63 -72.95
CA GLN A 60 21.21 7.65 -71.95
C GLN A 60 22.73 7.46 -71.87
N VAL A 61 23.51 7.99 -72.83
CA VAL A 61 24.95 7.64 -73.00
C VAL A 61 25.89 8.81 -72.71
N VAL A 62 25.39 10.05 -72.58
CA VAL A 62 26.21 11.26 -72.50
C VAL A 62 25.86 12.08 -71.26
N ASP A 63 26.89 12.53 -70.52
CA ASP A 63 26.76 13.42 -69.37
C ASP A 63 25.92 14.68 -69.71
N SER A 64 25.02 15.05 -68.80
CA SER A 64 24.00 16.11 -68.95
C SER A 64 24.56 17.45 -69.45
N LYS A 65 25.77 17.82 -69.01
CA LYS A 65 26.44 19.07 -69.41
C LYS A 65 26.93 19.05 -70.85
N ILE A 66 27.38 17.88 -71.33
CA ILE A 66 27.86 17.71 -72.71
C ILE A 66 26.64 17.62 -73.65
N PHE A 67 25.58 16.94 -73.24
CA PHE A 67 24.35 16.78 -74.01
C PHE A 67 23.74 18.13 -74.44
N HIS A 68 23.75 19.14 -73.56
CA HIS A 68 23.21 20.47 -73.90
C HIS A 68 23.93 21.15 -75.07
N LYS A 69 25.23 20.88 -75.27
CA LYS A 69 26.01 21.40 -76.42
C LYS A 69 25.70 20.69 -77.74
N PHE A 70 25.14 19.49 -77.69
CA PHE A 70 24.75 18.71 -78.87
C PHE A 70 23.26 18.84 -79.20
N MET A 71 22.46 19.45 -78.32
CA MET A 71 21.03 19.62 -78.54
C MET A 71 20.75 20.54 -79.74
N ILE A 72 20.09 19.98 -80.76
CA ILE A 72 19.62 20.76 -81.92
C ILE A 72 18.20 21.28 -81.61
N PRO A 73 17.97 22.61 -81.62
CA PRO A 73 16.66 23.20 -81.33
C PRO A 73 15.56 22.69 -82.26
N THR A 74 14.36 22.49 -81.71
CA THR A 74 13.18 22.04 -82.48
C THR A 74 12.84 23.02 -83.60
N THR A 75 13.03 24.33 -83.39
CA THR A 75 12.85 25.37 -84.41
C THR A 75 13.73 25.13 -85.66
N THR A 76 14.98 24.71 -85.45
CA THR A 76 15.92 24.42 -86.54
C THR A 76 15.54 23.15 -87.27
N LYS A 77 15.08 22.12 -86.55
CA LYS A 77 14.59 20.87 -87.15
C LYS A 77 13.35 21.12 -88.01
N MET A 78 12.41 21.94 -87.53
CA MET A 78 11.20 22.31 -88.27
C MET A 78 11.52 23.14 -89.51
N SER A 79 12.38 24.16 -89.41
CA SER A 79 12.76 24.98 -90.57
C SER A 79 13.45 24.14 -91.65
N VAL A 80 14.34 23.23 -91.25
CA VAL A 80 15.03 22.34 -92.20
C VAL A 80 14.05 21.36 -92.85
N GLY A 81 13.13 20.79 -92.08
CA GLY A 81 12.09 19.90 -92.61
C GLY A 81 11.15 20.58 -93.61
N VAL A 82 10.74 21.83 -93.34
CA VAL A 82 9.94 22.62 -94.30
C VAL A 82 10.74 22.93 -95.55
N MET A 83 12.01 23.33 -95.40
CA MET A 83 12.89 23.63 -96.54
C MET A 83 13.17 22.41 -97.43
N ALA A 84 13.29 21.22 -96.84
CA ALA A 84 13.48 19.97 -97.57
C ALA A 84 12.34 19.75 -98.59
N VAL A 85 11.10 20.02 -98.20
CA VAL A 85 9.94 19.93 -99.10
C VAL A 85 9.85 21.14 -100.04
N SER A 86 10.00 22.37 -99.53
CA SER A 86 9.77 23.59 -100.32
C SER A 86 10.83 23.84 -101.40
N LEU A 87 12.04 23.30 -101.24
CA LEU A 87 13.11 23.42 -102.23
C LEU A 87 12.85 22.59 -103.49
N TRP A 88 11.99 21.57 -103.45
CA TRP A 88 11.58 20.79 -104.64
C TRP A 88 10.57 21.53 -105.53
N ILE A 89 9.86 22.52 -104.98
CA ILE A 89 8.84 23.28 -105.71
C ILE A 89 9.46 24.03 -106.89
N GLY A 90 10.59 24.69 -106.67
CA GLY A 90 11.33 25.44 -107.70
C GLY A 90 11.78 24.60 -108.89
N PRO A 91 12.59 23.54 -108.68
CA PRO A 91 13.01 22.62 -109.74
C PRO A 91 11.84 21.95 -110.46
N ALA A 92 10.79 21.55 -109.74
CA ALA A 92 9.61 20.93 -110.34
C ALA A 92 8.86 21.89 -111.27
N LEU A 93 8.63 23.12 -110.81
CA LEU A 93 8.02 24.17 -111.62
C LEU A 93 8.90 24.56 -112.80
N LEU A 94 10.22 24.68 -112.60
CA LEU A 94 11.16 24.98 -113.68
C LEU A 94 11.15 23.88 -114.74
N LYS A 95 11.19 22.60 -114.34
CA LYS A 95 11.11 21.46 -115.25
C LYS A 95 9.81 21.49 -116.06
N TYR A 96 8.67 21.69 -115.39
CA TYR A 96 7.38 21.81 -116.05
C TYR A 96 7.35 22.98 -117.03
N ALA A 97 7.81 24.16 -116.61
CA ALA A 97 7.84 25.36 -117.44
C ALA A 97 8.72 25.18 -118.69
N THR A 98 9.88 24.51 -118.58
CA THR A 98 10.75 24.19 -119.72
C THR A 98 10.19 23.12 -120.67
N LEU A 99 9.32 22.24 -120.19
CA LEU A 99 8.64 21.22 -121.00
C LEU A 99 7.40 21.78 -121.71
N ALA A 100 6.71 22.73 -121.07
CA ALA A 100 5.48 23.32 -121.58
C ALA A 100 5.72 24.55 -122.47
N PHE A 101 6.83 25.27 -122.29
CA PHE A 101 7.18 26.50 -123.00
C PHE A 101 8.67 26.53 -123.38
N GLU A 102 9.03 27.01 -124.58
CA GLU A 102 10.42 27.32 -124.94
C GLU A 102 10.85 28.63 -124.25
N ILE A 103 11.32 28.51 -123.00
CA ILE A 103 11.69 29.66 -122.17
C ILE A 103 13.17 30.01 -122.34
N GLU A 104 13.47 31.26 -122.66
CA GLU A 104 14.84 31.80 -122.70
C GLU A 104 15.60 31.59 -121.37
N ASN A 105 16.91 31.34 -121.45
CA ASN A 105 17.78 31.13 -120.29
C ASN A 105 17.73 32.30 -119.27
N SER A 106 17.46 33.52 -119.75
CA SER A 106 17.32 34.73 -118.93
C SER A 106 16.12 34.66 -117.96
N VAL A 107 15.03 34.02 -118.38
CA VAL A 107 13.81 33.84 -117.58
C VAL A 107 13.97 32.66 -116.62
N GLN A 108 14.64 31.59 -117.04
CA GLN A 108 14.96 30.45 -116.18
C GLN A 108 15.82 30.87 -114.97
N PHE A 109 16.82 31.74 -115.19
CA PHE A 109 17.65 32.31 -114.11
C PHE A 109 16.82 33.13 -113.10
N LYS A 110 15.90 33.97 -113.58
CA LYS A 110 15.00 34.77 -112.73
C LYS A 110 14.06 33.88 -111.92
N LEU A 111 13.52 32.81 -112.50
CA LEU A 111 12.65 31.85 -111.80
C LEU A 111 13.38 31.11 -110.67
N VAL A 112 14.65 30.73 -110.88
CA VAL A 112 15.48 30.13 -109.83
C VAL A 112 15.72 31.11 -108.68
N LEU A 113 16.04 32.38 -108.97
CA LEU A 113 16.21 33.41 -107.95
C LEU A 113 14.93 33.67 -107.15
N ILE A 114 13.78 33.73 -107.82
CA ILE A 114 12.47 33.87 -107.16
C ILE A 114 12.18 32.68 -106.25
N SER A 115 12.47 31.45 -106.71
CA SER A 115 12.33 30.24 -105.90
C SER A 115 13.23 30.25 -104.65
N ILE A 116 14.48 30.70 -104.78
CA ILE A 116 15.40 30.83 -103.64
C ILE A 116 14.86 31.88 -102.66
N ALA A 117 14.45 33.05 -103.15
CA ALA A 117 13.88 34.11 -102.32
C ALA A 117 12.62 33.64 -101.57
N LEU A 118 11.73 32.91 -102.25
CA LEU A 118 10.52 32.33 -101.65
C LEU A 118 10.86 31.31 -100.55
N ASN A 119 11.88 30.47 -100.77
CA ASN A 119 12.35 29.52 -99.76
C ASN A 119 12.94 30.22 -98.52
N ILE A 120 13.67 31.33 -98.71
CA ILE A 120 14.15 32.15 -97.60
C ILE A 120 12.96 32.72 -96.81
N VAL A 121 11.93 33.23 -97.49
CA VAL A 121 10.72 33.75 -96.86
C VAL A 121 10.01 32.66 -96.06
N ILE A 122 9.82 31.47 -96.64
CA ILE A 122 9.20 30.31 -95.96
C ILE A 122 10.01 29.89 -94.73
N ALA A 123 11.34 29.87 -94.82
CA ALA A 123 12.21 29.56 -93.69
C ALA A 123 12.06 30.58 -92.56
N VAL A 124 12.03 31.88 -92.88
CA VAL A 124 11.81 32.96 -91.90
C VAL A 124 10.44 32.84 -91.25
N VAL A 125 9.37 32.65 -92.03
CA VAL A 125 8.00 32.46 -91.52
C VAL A 125 7.93 31.23 -90.60
N THR A 126 8.53 30.11 -91.00
CA THR A 126 8.58 28.89 -90.19
C THR A 126 9.29 29.13 -88.86
N ILE A 127 10.43 29.84 -88.87
CA ILE A 127 11.17 30.18 -87.65
C ILE A 127 10.34 31.08 -86.73
N VAL A 128 9.64 32.08 -87.28
CA VAL A 128 8.79 33.00 -86.50
C VAL A 128 7.62 32.25 -85.87
N LEU A 129 6.90 31.43 -86.65
CA LEU A 129 5.78 30.63 -86.13
C LEU A 129 6.26 29.60 -85.11
N ALA A 130 7.34 28.88 -85.37
CA ALA A 130 7.90 27.90 -84.44
C ALA A 130 8.39 28.56 -83.14
N ARG A 131 8.98 29.77 -83.20
CA ARG A 131 9.33 30.55 -82.02
C ARG A 131 8.11 31.02 -81.23
N GLY A 132 7.01 31.35 -81.92
CA GLY A 132 5.74 31.69 -81.30
C GLY A 132 5.14 30.52 -80.53
N VAL A 133 5.00 29.37 -81.19
CA VAL A 133 4.43 28.13 -80.60
C VAL A 133 5.31 27.60 -79.46
N LEU A 134 6.64 27.65 -79.60
CA LEU A 134 7.57 27.12 -78.58
C LEU A 134 7.96 28.14 -77.50
N LYS A 135 7.32 29.32 -77.45
CA LYS A 135 7.66 30.39 -76.51
C LYS A 135 7.52 29.99 -75.04
N GLY A 136 6.60 29.08 -74.70
CA GLY A 136 6.37 28.62 -73.33
C GLY A 136 7.37 27.57 -72.81
N LEU A 137 8.13 26.93 -73.70
CA LEU A 137 9.03 25.82 -73.32
C LEU A 137 10.20 26.24 -72.40
N PRO A 138 10.88 27.40 -72.59
CA PRO A 138 11.92 27.84 -71.67
C PRO A 138 11.41 28.10 -70.25
N SER A 139 10.20 28.65 -70.12
CA SER A 139 9.57 28.91 -68.81
C SER A 139 9.24 27.61 -68.08
N LEU A 140 8.72 26.59 -68.80
CA LEU A 140 8.53 25.26 -68.22
C LEU A 140 9.85 24.61 -67.80
N LYS A 141 10.90 24.72 -68.62
CA LYS A 141 12.23 24.21 -68.27
C LYS A 141 12.73 24.83 -66.96
N GLN A 142 12.62 26.15 -66.83
CA GLN A 142 13.03 26.85 -65.61
C GLN A 142 12.18 26.43 -64.40
N ALA A 143 10.88 26.20 -64.58
CA ALA A 143 10.01 25.68 -63.53
C ALA A 143 10.49 24.30 -63.02
N PHE A 144 10.77 23.37 -63.93
CA PHE A 144 11.28 22.05 -63.58
C PHE A 144 12.68 22.11 -62.94
N GLU A 145 13.55 23.00 -63.38
CA GLU A 145 14.85 23.23 -62.74
C GLU A 145 14.69 23.73 -61.29
N LYS A 146 13.69 24.62 -61.05
CA LYS A 146 13.37 25.10 -59.70
C LYS A 146 12.81 24.01 -58.80
N VAL A 147 11.85 23.22 -59.28
CA VAL A 147 11.32 22.06 -58.56
C VAL A 147 12.42 21.04 -58.26
N ALA A 148 13.28 20.73 -59.22
CA ALA A 148 14.40 19.80 -59.04
C ALA A 148 15.44 20.31 -58.02
N SER A 149 15.57 21.64 -57.87
CA SER A 149 16.40 22.26 -56.83
C SER A 149 15.72 22.34 -55.45
N GLY A 150 14.49 21.85 -55.31
CA GLY A 150 13.71 21.89 -54.08
C GLY A 150 12.98 23.22 -53.85
N ASP A 151 12.99 24.15 -54.81
CA ASP A 151 12.30 25.44 -54.71
C ASP A 151 10.85 25.31 -55.19
N LEU A 152 9.94 25.07 -54.25
CA LEU A 152 8.51 24.92 -54.49
C LEU A 152 7.74 26.24 -54.33
N THR A 153 8.44 27.36 -54.06
CA THR A 153 7.82 28.71 -54.03
C THR A 153 7.60 29.29 -55.42
N TYR A 154 8.38 28.81 -56.40
CA TYR A 154 8.34 29.33 -57.75
C TYR A 154 7.00 29.00 -58.41
N ARG A 155 6.36 30.01 -58.98
CA ARG A 155 5.14 29.87 -59.79
C ARG A 155 5.41 30.43 -61.17
N VAL A 156 5.07 29.66 -62.19
CA VAL A 156 5.19 30.12 -63.56
C VAL A 156 3.82 30.59 -64.05
N GLU A 157 3.82 31.75 -64.67
CA GLU A 157 2.67 32.32 -65.37
C GLU A 157 2.93 32.21 -66.87
N ILE A 158 2.31 31.22 -67.50
CA ILE A 158 2.29 31.11 -68.97
C ILE A 158 0.96 31.67 -69.46
N ASN A 159 1.00 32.89 -70.00
CA ASN A 159 -0.13 33.51 -70.67
C ASN A 159 -0.23 32.97 -72.10
N SER A 160 -0.74 31.75 -72.21
CA SER A 160 -1.10 31.10 -73.48
C SER A 160 -2.51 30.50 -73.39
N ILE A 161 -3.12 30.22 -74.55
CA ILE A 161 -4.46 29.59 -74.66
C ILE A 161 -4.31 28.17 -75.23
N ASP A 162 -3.12 27.59 -75.14
CA ASP A 162 -2.74 26.31 -75.71
C ASP A 162 -2.39 25.27 -74.62
N GLU A 163 -1.87 24.12 -75.04
CA GLU A 163 -1.47 23.03 -74.16
C GLU A 163 -0.41 23.45 -73.13
N PHE A 164 0.38 24.50 -73.38
CA PHE A 164 1.37 24.99 -72.41
C PHE A 164 0.71 25.61 -71.18
N TRP A 165 -0.47 26.22 -71.31
CA TRP A 165 -1.23 26.70 -70.16
C TRP A 165 -1.72 25.54 -69.29
N GLN A 166 -2.21 24.46 -69.89
CA GLN A 166 -2.66 23.26 -69.15
C GLN A 166 -1.50 22.60 -68.41
N ILE A 167 -0.34 22.42 -69.06
CA ILE A 167 0.86 21.86 -68.43
C ILE A 167 1.33 22.73 -67.27
N ASN A 168 1.33 24.05 -67.44
CA ASN A 168 1.69 25.00 -66.39
C ASN A 168 0.75 24.93 -65.18
N SER A 169 -0.56 24.88 -65.43
CA SER A 169 -1.57 24.76 -64.38
C SER A 169 -1.38 23.45 -63.59
N LEU A 170 -1.21 22.32 -64.27
CA LEU A 170 -0.95 21.02 -63.63
C LEU A 170 0.35 21.02 -62.83
N LEU A 171 1.41 21.65 -63.35
CA LEU A 171 2.69 21.78 -62.64
C LEU A 171 2.54 22.62 -61.36
N ASN A 172 1.84 23.76 -61.43
CA ASN A 172 1.58 24.61 -60.26
C ASN A 172 0.77 23.86 -59.18
N HIS A 173 -0.28 23.12 -59.58
CA HIS A 173 -1.05 22.29 -58.65
C HIS A 173 -0.22 21.17 -58.02
N ALA A 174 0.68 20.55 -58.80
CA ALA A 174 1.60 19.54 -58.28
C ALA A 174 2.59 20.15 -57.27
N MET A 175 3.17 21.32 -57.57
CA MET A 175 4.05 22.04 -56.64
C MET A 175 3.34 22.43 -55.34
N GLU A 176 2.09 22.92 -55.43
CA GLU A 176 1.28 23.23 -54.25
C GLU A 176 0.98 21.98 -53.41
N SER A 177 0.61 20.88 -54.06
CA SER A 177 0.34 19.61 -53.37
C SER A 177 1.59 19.06 -52.67
N ILE A 178 2.76 19.11 -53.33
CA ILE A 178 4.03 18.70 -52.73
C ILE A 178 4.42 19.65 -51.58
N SER A 179 4.26 20.96 -51.75
CA SER A 179 4.53 21.95 -50.70
C SER A 179 3.66 21.71 -49.46
N ARG A 180 2.36 21.42 -49.65
CA ARG A 180 1.45 21.05 -48.56
C ARG A 180 1.90 19.77 -47.86
N LEU A 181 2.23 18.71 -48.60
CA LEU A 181 2.70 17.43 -48.02
C LEU A 181 3.99 17.61 -47.21
N ILE A 182 4.96 18.40 -47.69
CA ILE A 182 6.20 18.68 -46.96
C ILE A 182 5.90 19.51 -45.71
N SER A 183 5.00 20.50 -45.80
CA SER A 183 4.58 21.31 -44.65
C SER A 183 3.89 20.48 -43.57
N GLU A 184 2.97 19.59 -43.98
CA GLU A 184 2.29 18.64 -43.10
C GLU A 184 3.29 17.66 -42.47
N SER A 185 4.25 17.16 -43.25
CA SER A 185 5.32 16.28 -42.75
C SER A 185 6.22 17.00 -41.75
N LYS A 186 6.55 18.27 -41.98
CA LYS A 186 7.35 19.07 -41.04
C LYS A 186 6.62 19.28 -39.72
N ASN A 187 5.35 19.68 -39.77
CA ASN A 187 4.51 19.80 -38.58
C ASN A 187 4.35 18.47 -37.83
N ALA A 188 4.24 17.34 -38.56
CA ALA A 188 4.18 16.02 -37.95
C ALA A 188 5.50 15.64 -37.26
N SER A 189 6.65 15.97 -37.87
CA SER A 189 7.97 15.77 -37.26
C SER A 189 8.15 16.61 -36.00
N GLU A 190 7.81 17.90 -36.02
CA GLU A 190 7.89 18.79 -34.85
C GLU A 190 7.03 18.27 -33.68
N LYS A 191 5.77 17.87 -33.94
CA LYS A 191 4.92 17.23 -32.92
C LYS A 191 5.48 15.92 -32.39
N THR A 192 6.18 15.17 -33.24
CA THR A 192 6.83 13.92 -32.82
C THR A 192 7.98 14.23 -31.88
N GLU A 193 8.78 15.26 -32.16
CA GLU A 193 9.87 15.72 -31.30
C GLU A 193 9.38 16.15 -29.92
N ASP A 194 8.32 16.98 -29.85
CA ASP A 194 7.68 17.37 -28.58
C ASP A 194 7.18 16.15 -27.77
N SER A 195 6.66 15.14 -28.46
CA SER A 195 6.19 13.90 -27.84
C SER A 195 7.34 13.07 -27.29
N LEU A 196 8.47 13.02 -28.00
CA LEU A 196 9.69 12.33 -27.54
C LEU A 196 10.25 12.98 -26.28
N GLU A 197 10.31 14.32 -26.22
CA GLU A 197 10.75 15.04 -25.01
C GLU A 197 9.82 14.77 -23.82
N THR A 198 8.51 14.72 -24.07
CA THR A 198 7.53 14.39 -23.02
C THR A 198 7.66 12.96 -22.53
N PHE A 199 7.98 12.01 -23.41
CA PHE A 199 8.27 10.63 -23.01
C PHE A 199 9.53 10.53 -22.17
N GLU A 200 10.63 11.20 -22.54
CA GLU A 200 11.86 11.21 -21.73
C GLU A 200 11.59 11.69 -20.30
N ARG A 201 10.88 12.80 -20.15
CA ARG A 201 10.49 13.33 -18.83
C ARG A 201 9.63 12.35 -18.04
N THR A 202 8.73 11.64 -18.72
CA THR A 202 7.85 10.65 -18.10
C THR A 202 8.66 9.44 -17.61
N PHE A 203 9.64 9.00 -18.39
CA PHE A 203 10.53 7.91 -18.00
C PHE A 203 11.45 8.27 -16.85
N ASP A 204 12.01 9.48 -16.82
CA ASP A 204 12.81 9.95 -15.67
C ASP A 204 11.97 9.99 -14.39
N ASN A 205 10.71 10.45 -14.48
CA ASN A 205 9.78 10.42 -13.34
C ASN A 205 9.47 9.00 -12.89
N PHE A 206 9.27 8.08 -13.84
CA PHE A 206 9.01 6.68 -13.52
C PHE A 206 10.22 6.02 -12.85
N GLU A 207 11.43 6.25 -13.35
CA GLU A 207 12.67 5.71 -12.77
C GLU A 207 12.83 6.17 -11.31
N ASN A 208 12.63 7.46 -11.05
CA ASN A 208 12.61 8.00 -9.69
C ASN A 208 11.52 7.38 -8.81
N MET A 209 10.31 7.18 -9.37
CA MET A 209 9.22 6.50 -8.67
C MET A 209 9.59 5.05 -8.33
N SER A 210 10.19 4.30 -9.26
CA SER A 210 10.65 2.93 -9.03
C SER A 210 11.71 2.86 -7.94
N ILE A 211 12.67 3.80 -7.90
CA ILE A 211 13.68 3.88 -6.83
C ILE A 211 13.00 4.13 -5.48
N SER A 212 12.08 5.10 -5.41
CA SER A 212 11.33 5.38 -4.17
C SER A 212 10.50 4.18 -3.72
N PHE A 213 9.92 3.44 -4.67
CA PHE A 213 9.11 2.27 -4.38
C PHE A 213 9.95 1.11 -3.86
N SER A 214 11.12 0.84 -4.45
CA SER A 214 12.07 -0.14 -3.92
C SER A 214 12.50 0.19 -2.48
N LYS A 215 12.81 1.47 -2.20
CA LYS A 215 13.13 1.92 -0.84
C LYS A 215 11.95 1.77 0.13
N ALA A 216 10.73 1.98 -0.34
CA ALA A 216 9.53 1.79 0.47
C ALA A 216 9.33 0.31 0.84
N ILE A 217 9.61 -0.61 -0.09
CA ILE A 217 9.57 -2.05 0.20
C ILE A 217 10.72 -2.48 1.13
N GLU A 218 11.93 -1.96 0.96
CA GLU A 218 13.05 -2.23 1.89
C GLU A 218 12.67 -1.80 3.32
N LYS A 219 12.10 -0.60 3.47
CA LYS A 219 11.59 -0.14 4.77
C LYS A 219 10.46 -1.02 5.29
N GLN A 220 9.55 -1.47 4.42
CA GLN A 220 8.48 -2.39 4.80
C GLN A 220 9.06 -3.73 5.33
N GLN A 221 10.14 -4.24 4.76
CA GLN A 221 10.82 -5.44 5.25
C GLN A 221 11.46 -5.22 6.63
N GLU A 222 12.07 -4.05 6.87
CA GLU A 222 12.55 -3.69 8.21
C GLU A 222 11.40 -3.60 9.24
N ASP A 223 10.27 -3.00 8.85
CA ASP A 223 9.07 -2.92 9.67
C ASP A 223 8.52 -4.32 10.00
N ILE A 224 8.48 -5.21 9.00
CA ILE A 224 8.09 -6.61 9.21
C ILE A 224 9.02 -7.31 10.20
N SER A 225 10.33 -7.15 10.06
CA SER A 225 11.29 -7.75 11.00
C SER A 225 11.05 -7.30 12.45
N ARG A 226 10.72 -6.02 12.66
CA ARG A 226 10.33 -5.49 13.97
C ARG A 226 9.02 -6.10 14.47
N ILE A 227 8.01 -6.18 13.60
CA ILE A 227 6.72 -6.79 13.96
C ILE A 227 6.91 -8.26 14.35
N SER A 228 7.71 -9.02 13.62
CA SER A 228 8.03 -10.42 13.96
C SER A 228 8.65 -10.54 15.35
N ALA A 229 9.60 -9.67 15.70
CA ALA A 229 10.18 -9.65 17.04
C ALA A 229 9.15 -9.32 18.13
N SER A 230 8.25 -8.37 17.87
CA SER A 230 7.14 -8.06 18.80
C SER A 230 6.16 -9.22 18.94
N VAL A 231 5.91 -9.99 17.87
CA VAL A 231 5.06 -11.18 17.93
C VAL A 231 5.70 -12.30 18.75
N GLU A 232 7.02 -12.49 18.66
CA GLU A 232 7.75 -13.41 19.55
C GLU A 232 7.62 -13.01 21.02
N GLU A 233 7.74 -11.71 21.34
CA GLU A 233 7.55 -11.19 22.69
C GLU A 233 6.11 -11.38 23.20
N ILE A 234 5.12 -11.16 22.34
CA ILE A 234 3.71 -11.43 22.63
C ILE A 234 3.49 -12.92 22.92
N ASN A 235 4.08 -13.82 22.14
CA ASN A 235 3.99 -15.26 22.37
C ASN A 235 4.57 -15.67 23.73
N ALA A 236 5.74 -15.13 24.09
CA ALA A 236 6.32 -15.37 25.41
C ALA A 236 5.40 -14.87 26.54
N THR A 237 4.77 -13.71 26.34
CA THR A 237 3.81 -13.14 27.30
C THR A 237 2.54 -13.99 27.43
N ILE A 238 2.05 -14.55 26.32
CA ILE A 238 0.90 -15.47 26.30
C ILE A 238 1.22 -16.76 27.06
N GLU A 239 2.40 -17.35 26.84
CA GLU A 239 2.86 -18.53 27.58
C GLU A 239 2.97 -18.25 29.08
N GLU A 240 3.55 -17.11 29.45
CA GLU A 240 3.65 -16.68 30.84
C GLU A 240 2.25 -16.53 31.46
N LEU A 241 1.32 -15.86 30.78
CA LEU A 241 -0.06 -15.69 31.24
C LEU A 241 -0.77 -17.03 31.43
N SER A 242 -0.59 -17.97 30.51
CA SER A 242 -1.17 -19.32 30.61
C SER A 242 -0.62 -20.07 31.84
N SER A 243 0.69 -20.02 32.05
CA SER A 243 1.36 -20.61 33.21
C SER A 243 0.89 -19.97 34.53
N GLN A 244 0.81 -18.64 34.59
CA GLN A 244 0.32 -17.90 35.75
C GLN A 244 -1.14 -18.24 36.05
N SER A 245 -1.99 -18.33 35.02
CA SER A 245 -3.41 -18.69 35.15
C SER A 245 -3.56 -20.09 35.73
N GLN A 246 -2.79 -21.07 35.23
CA GLN A 246 -2.78 -22.43 35.79
C GLN A 246 -2.28 -22.46 37.23
N GLY A 247 -1.27 -21.65 37.56
CA GLY A 247 -0.79 -21.47 38.94
C GLY A 247 -1.88 -20.92 39.87
N LEU A 248 -2.64 -19.93 39.39
CA LEU A 248 -3.78 -19.35 40.11
C LEU A 248 -4.89 -20.37 40.36
N SER A 249 -5.23 -21.18 39.36
CA SER A 249 -6.21 -22.27 39.49
C SER A 249 -5.81 -23.26 40.59
N ASN A 250 -4.55 -23.68 40.59
CA ASN A 250 -4.00 -24.58 41.60
C ASN A 250 -3.98 -23.96 43.00
N LEU A 251 -3.67 -22.67 43.11
CA LEU A 251 -3.71 -21.93 44.37
C LEU A 251 -5.14 -21.79 44.90
N ALA A 252 -6.11 -21.50 44.02
CA ALA A 252 -7.52 -21.44 44.39
C ALA A 252 -8.02 -22.79 44.91
N ALA A 253 -7.67 -23.91 44.24
CA ALA A 253 -8.01 -25.25 44.70
C ALA A 253 -7.43 -25.57 46.09
N GLN A 254 -6.16 -25.20 46.34
CA GLN A 254 -5.53 -25.36 47.65
C GLN A 254 -6.19 -24.49 48.73
N ALA A 255 -6.53 -23.24 48.38
CA ALA A 255 -7.20 -22.32 49.28
C ALA A 255 -8.62 -22.82 49.64
N ALA A 256 -9.34 -23.42 48.69
CA ALA A 256 -10.66 -24.02 48.92
C ALA A 256 -10.58 -25.15 49.95
N GLU A 257 -9.60 -26.05 49.82
CA GLU A 257 -9.40 -27.15 50.76
C GLU A 257 -9.01 -26.64 52.16
N LEU A 258 -8.20 -25.58 52.24
CA LEU A 258 -7.86 -24.93 53.50
C LEU A 258 -9.08 -24.26 54.14
N ALA A 259 -9.90 -23.57 53.36
CA ALA A 259 -11.14 -22.94 53.83
C ALA A 259 -12.11 -23.98 54.41
N LYS A 260 -12.27 -25.11 53.73
CA LYS A 260 -13.05 -26.26 54.23
C LYS A 260 -12.51 -26.81 55.54
N THR A 261 -11.18 -27.00 55.64
CA THR A 261 -10.55 -27.44 56.90
C THR A 261 -10.76 -26.44 58.04
N LEU A 262 -10.73 -25.14 57.75
CA LEU A 262 -11.02 -24.09 58.73
C LEU A 262 -12.49 -24.12 59.17
N GLU A 263 -13.43 -24.35 58.25
CA GLU A 263 -14.85 -24.49 58.54
C GLU A 263 -15.11 -25.67 59.50
N GLU A 264 -14.52 -26.84 59.21
CA GLU A 264 -14.62 -28.03 60.06
C GLU A 264 -14.09 -27.75 61.47
N ARG A 265 -12.94 -27.07 61.58
CA ARG A 265 -12.34 -26.70 62.87
C ARG A 265 -13.16 -25.66 63.64
N ALA A 266 -13.71 -24.66 62.95
CA ALA A 266 -14.56 -23.66 63.57
C ALA A 266 -15.86 -24.28 64.10
N THR A 267 -16.46 -25.18 63.32
CA THR A 267 -17.66 -25.94 63.71
C THR A 267 -17.38 -26.84 64.92
N PHE A 268 -16.24 -27.54 64.92
CA PHE A 268 -15.80 -28.34 66.07
C PHE A 268 -15.59 -27.47 67.31
N GLY A 269 -14.90 -26.34 67.20
CA GLY A 269 -14.69 -25.40 68.31
C GLY A 269 -15.99 -24.85 68.89
N SER A 270 -16.96 -24.51 68.02
CA SER A 270 -18.29 -24.07 68.44
C SER A 270 -19.04 -25.15 69.22
N LYS A 271 -18.94 -26.41 68.79
CA LYS A 271 -19.55 -27.56 69.49
C LYS A 271 -18.91 -27.82 70.86
N GLU A 272 -17.59 -27.75 70.96
CA GLU A 272 -16.90 -27.88 72.25
C GLU A 272 -17.26 -26.74 73.22
N LEU A 273 -17.44 -25.52 72.72
CA LEU A 273 -17.97 -24.42 73.50
C LEU A 273 -19.38 -24.68 74.01
N GLU A 274 -20.27 -25.23 73.19
CA GLU A 274 -21.62 -25.63 73.62
C GLU A 274 -21.57 -26.67 74.76
N ASN A 275 -20.65 -27.64 74.69
CA ASN A 275 -20.41 -28.57 75.79
C ASN A 275 -19.97 -27.85 77.08
N VAL A 276 -19.05 -26.89 76.98
CA VAL A 276 -18.60 -26.09 78.13
C VAL A 276 -19.76 -25.31 78.74
N ARG A 277 -20.60 -24.67 77.92
CA ARG A 277 -21.81 -23.97 78.41
C ARG A 277 -22.74 -24.91 79.16
N ASN A 278 -22.99 -26.10 78.62
CA ASN A 278 -23.85 -27.09 79.28
C ASN A 278 -23.29 -27.48 80.65
N ILE A 279 -21.98 -27.71 80.76
CA ILE A 279 -21.30 -28.00 82.03
C ILE A 279 -21.44 -26.82 83.01
N THR A 280 -21.15 -25.60 82.56
CA THR A 280 -21.25 -24.38 83.38
C THR A 280 -22.67 -24.14 83.89
N SER A 281 -23.69 -24.38 83.06
CA SER A 281 -25.09 -24.31 83.48
C SER A 281 -25.44 -25.34 84.56
N GLY A 282 -24.81 -26.52 84.53
CA GLY A 282 -24.90 -27.53 85.58
C GLY A 282 -24.32 -27.04 86.91
N PHE A 283 -23.15 -26.39 86.88
CA PHE A 283 -22.54 -25.79 88.07
C PHE A 283 -23.39 -24.69 88.70
N VAL A 284 -24.09 -23.88 87.90
CA VAL A 284 -25.02 -22.87 88.43
C VAL A 284 -26.12 -23.53 89.27
N ARG A 285 -26.64 -24.69 88.85
CA ARG A 285 -27.66 -25.42 89.61
C ARG A 285 -27.09 -26.02 90.90
N GLU A 286 -25.94 -26.70 90.82
CA GLU A 286 -25.26 -27.27 91.99
C GLU A 286 -24.91 -26.19 93.02
N TYR A 287 -24.54 -25.01 92.54
CA TYR A 287 -24.29 -23.84 93.35
C TYR A 287 -25.52 -23.39 94.15
N GLU A 288 -26.69 -23.27 93.50
CA GLU A 288 -27.92 -22.87 94.20
C GLU A 288 -28.32 -23.88 95.28
N GLU A 289 -28.18 -25.18 95.01
CA GLU A 289 -28.42 -26.24 95.98
C GLU A 289 -27.47 -26.13 97.18
N LEU A 290 -26.18 -25.92 96.94
CA LEU A 290 -25.18 -25.79 98.00
C LEU A 290 -25.41 -24.52 98.85
N ARG A 291 -25.75 -23.40 98.21
CA ARG A 291 -26.08 -22.13 98.89
C ARG A 291 -27.30 -22.29 99.81
N ASN A 292 -28.34 -22.99 99.34
CA ASN A 292 -29.51 -23.30 100.16
C ASN A 292 -29.15 -24.22 101.33
N GLY A 293 -28.34 -25.26 101.09
CA GLY A 293 -27.87 -26.17 102.14
C GLY A 293 -27.07 -25.48 103.24
N ILE A 294 -26.23 -24.48 102.90
CA ILE A 294 -25.52 -23.67 103.91
C ILE A 294 -26.48 -22.80 104.71
N ARG A 295 -27.48 -22.18 104.07
CA ARG A 295 -28.50 -21.38 104.77
C ARG A 295 -29.28 -22.21 105.76
N ASP A 296 -29.65 -23.43 105.37
CA ASP A 296 -30.33 -24.38 106.25
C ASP A 296 -29.43 -24.80 107.41
N LEU A 297 -28.14 -25.05 107.17
CA LEU A 297 -27.15 -25.34 108.22
C LEU A 297 -27.02 -24.16 109.19
N SER A 298 -26.85 -22.93 108.70
CA SER A 298 -26.75 -21.73 109.53
C SER A 298 -27.98 -21.54 110.42
N SER A 299 -29.18 -21.74 109.84
CA SER A 299 -30.46 -21.70 110.57
C SER A 299 -30.53 -22.78 111.65
N ALA A 300 -30.17 -24.02 111.32
CA ALA A 300 -30.14 -25.13 112.28
C ALA A 300 -29.13 -24.90 113.42
N THR A 301 -27.92 -24.42 113.10
CA THR A 301 -26.88 -24.08 114.09
C THR A 301 -27.34 -22.99 115.05
N LYS A 302 -28.03 -21.95 114.55
CA LYS A 302 -28.62 -20.89 115.38
C LYS A 302 -29.71 -21.42 116.30
N ASN A 303 -30.59 -22.30 115.80
CA ASN A 303 -31.62 -22.94 116.60
C ASN A 303 -31.02 -23.82 117.71
N ILE A 304 -30.00 -24.62 117.41
CA ILE A 304 -29.29 -25.44 118.41
C ILE A 304 -28.61 -24.55 119.45
N GLY A 305 -27.95 -23.46 119.03
CA GLY A 305 -27.36 -22.49 119.94
C GLY A 305 -28.37 -21.93 120.96
N SER A 306 -29.59 -21.59 120.51
CA SER A 306 -30.67 -21.13 121.40
C SER A 306 -31.11 -22.22 122.40
N ILE A 307 -31.16 -23.48 121.97
CA ILE A 307 -31.52 -24.61 122.84
C ILE A 307 -30.43 -24.81 123.90
N ILE A 308 -29.16 -24.82 123.50
CA ILE A 308 -28.02 -25.03 124.41
C ILE A 308 -27.90 -23.90 125.42
N GLU A 309 -28.17 -22.66 125.03
CA GLU A 309 -28.25 -21.54 125.96
C GLU A 309 -29.37 -21.72 127.00
N THR A 310 -30.53 -22.23 126.59
CA THR A 310 -31.62 -22.57 127.51
C THR A 310 -31.21 -23.69 128.48
N VAL A 311 -30.53 -24.73 128.00
CA VAL A 311 -30.02 -25.82 128.85
C VAL A 311 -28.96 -25.30 129.83
N ARG A 312 -28.07 -24.40 129.39
CA ARG A 312 -27.07 -23.75 130.24
C ARG A 312 -27.73 -22.97 131.37
N GLN A 313 -28.77 -22.21 131.06
CA GLN A 313 -29.58 -21.48 132.05
C GLN A 313 -30.28 -22.42 133.04
N ILE A 314 -30.84 -23.54 132.57
CA ILE A 314 -31.44 -24.57 133.43
C ILE A 314 -30.38 -25.20 134.34
N ALA A 315 -29.21 -25.53 133.82
CA ALA A 315 -28.11 -26.10 134.59
C ALA A 315 -27.61 -25.12 135.67
N GLU A 316 -27.50 -23.83 135.36
CA GLU A 316 -27.12 -22.79 136.31
C GLU A 316 -28.17 -22.58 137.41
N GLN A 317 -29.46 -22.58 137.05
CA GLN A 317 -30.56 -22.57 138.01
C GLN A 317 -30.57 -23.83 138.88
N THR A 318 -30.33 -25.01 138.30
CA THR A 318 -30.27 -26.29 139.03
C THR A 318 -29.10 -26.32 139.98
N ASN A 319 -27.93 -25.78 139.59
CA ASN A 319 -26.77 -25.65 140.45
C ASN A 319 -27.04 -24.75 141.66
N LEU A 320 -27.71 -23.61 141.45
CA LEU A 320 -28.12 -22.70 142.53
C LEU A 320 -29.16 -23.33 143.46
N LEU A 321 -30.15 -24.05 142.92
CA LEU A 321 -31.15 -24.79 143.70
C LEU A 321 -30.49 -25.89 144.54
N ALA A 322 -29.58 -26.66 143.94
CA ALA A 322 -28.84 -27.72 144.60
C ALA A 322 -27.89 -27.18 145.69
N LEU A 323 -27.24 -26.04 145.44
CA LEU A 323 -26.42 -25.34 146.44
C LEU A 323 -27.27 -24.90 147.64
N ASN A 324 -28.44 -24.28 147.40
CA ASN A 324 -29.36 -23.88 148.46
C ASN A 324 -29.87 -25.11 149.26
N ALA A 325 -30.16 -26.22 148.58
CA ALA A 325 -30.56 -27.47 149.22
C ALA A 325 -29.43 -28.10 150.05
N ALA A 326 -28.18 -28.08 149.56
CA ALA A 326 -27.01 -28.56 150.29
C ALA A 326 -26.73 -27.72 151.54
N ILE A 327 -26.87 -26.39 151.45
CA ILE A 327 -26.76 -25.47 152.59
C ILE A 327 -27.83 -25.79 153.66
N GLU A 328 -29.09 -25.96 153.26
CA GLU A 328 -30.17 -26.23 154.21
C GLU A 328 -30.08 -27.65 154.81
N ALA A 329 -29.61 -28.62 154.03
CA ALA A 329 -29.32 -29.98 154.52
C ALA A 329 -28.15 -30.01 155.52
N ALA A 330 -27.09 -29.21 155.31
CA ALA A 330 -26.01 -29.03 156.29
C ALA A 330 -26.51 -28.36 157.58
N ARG A 331 -27.50 -27.46 157.47
CA ARG A 331 -28.15 -26.77 158.59
C ARG A 331 -29.01 -27.70 159.46
N ALA A 332 -29.58 -28.75 158.88
CA ALA A 332 -30.38 -29.77 159.57
C ALA A 332 -29.56 -30.84 160.33
N GLY A 333 -28.22 -30.77 160.29
CA GLY A 333 -27.34 -31.65 161.07
C GLY A 333 -27.44 -33.14 160.71
N GLU A 334 -27.47 -34.04 161.70
CA GLU A 334 -27.52 -35.50 161.50
C GLU A 334 -28.73 -35.97 160.67
N ALA A 335 -29.89 -35.29 160.77
CA ALA A 335 -31.10 -35.63 160.03
C ALA A 335 -31.03 -35.27 158.52
N GLY A 336 -30.13 -34.35 158.14
CA GLY A 336 -29.98 -33.85 156.76
C GLY A 336 -28.91 -34.55 155.93
N LYS A 337 -28.11 -35.45 156.52
CA LYS A 337 -26.96 -36.10 155.84
C LYS A 337 -27.32 -36.76 154.50
N GLY A 338 -28.44 -37.50 154.45
CA GLY A 338 -28.89 -38.15 153.21
C GLY A 338 -29.28 -37.15 152.12
N PHE A 339 -29.95 -36.06 152.49
CA PHE A 339 -30.33 -34.98 151.58
C PHE A 339 -29.12 -34.16 151.11
N ALA A 340 -28.14 -33.94 151.98
CA ALA A 340 -26.90 -33.23 151.64
C ALA A 340 -26.11 -33.96 150.55
N VAL A 341 -26.01 -35.30 150.64
CA VAL A 341 -25.34 -36.12 149.62
C VAL A 341 -26.07 -36.04 148.27
N VAL A 342 -27.41 -36.11 148.28
CA VAL A 342 -28.20 -35.98 147.04
C VAL A 342 -28.09 -34.57 146.45
N ALA A 343 -28.12 -33.53 147.28
CA ALA A 343 -27.98 -32.14 146.82
C ALA A 343 -26.58 -31.86 146.24
N ASP A 344 -25.51 -32.37 146.85
CA ASP A 344 -24.16 -32.26 146.29
C ASP A 344 -24.01 -33.07 144.98
N GLU A 345 -24.65 -34.23 144.86
CA GLU A 345 -24.65 -35.00 143.61
C GLU A 345 -25.42 -34.26 142.49
N ILE A 346 -26.57 -33.65 142.79
CA ILE A 346 -27.31 -32.79 141.85
C ILE A 346 -26.47 -31.56 141.47
N ARG A 347 -25.77 -30.94 142.42
CA ARG A 347 -24.88 -29.80 142.18
C ARG A 347 -23.76 -30.19 141.21
N LYS A 348 -23.13 -31.33 141.43
CA LYS A 348 -22.08 -31.88 140.57
C LYS A 348 -22.61 -32.23 139.17
N LEU A 349 -23.81 -32.81 139.05
CA LEU A 349 -24.49 -33.04 137.78
C LEU A 349 -24.81 -31.72 137.04
N ALA A 350 -25.21 -30.68 137.75
CA ALA A 350 -25.49 -29.37 137.19
C ALA A 350 -24.21 -28.66 136.70
N GLU A 351 -23.11 -28.73 137.46
CA GLU A 351 -21.78 -28.26 137.03
C GLU A 351 -21.26 -29.03 135.81
N GLN A 352 -21.41 -30.35 135.79
CA GLN A 352 -21.09 -31.18 134.61
C GLN A 352 -21.95 -30.81 133.40
N THR A 353 -23.25 -30.59 133.59
CA THR A 353 -24.16 -30.16 132.52
C THR A 353 -23.75 -28.80 131.98
N LYS A 354 -23.39 -27.84 132.85
CA LYS A 354 -22.88 -26.52 132.45
C LYS A 354 -21.59 -26.63 131.63
N ALA A 355 -20.62 -27.42 132.09
CA ALA A 355 -19.38 -27.66 131.37
C ALA A 355 -19.61 -28.33 129.99
N SER A 356 -20.55 -29.28 129.92
CA SER A 356 -20.98 -29.89 128.65
C SER A 356 -21.66 -28.87 127.73
N THR A 357 -22.55 -28.01 128.23
CA THR A 357 -23.18 -26.96 127.43
C THR A 357 -22.18 -25.93 126.92
N ASP A 358 -21.16 -25.55 127.70
CA ASP A 358 -20.10 -24.66 127.26
C ASP A 358 -19.26 -25.28 126.13
N THR A 359 -19.00 -26.59 126.21
CA THR A 359 -18.32 -27.35 125.15
C THR A 359 -19.17 -27.46 123.88
N ILE A 360 -20.48 -27.67 124.01
CA ILE A 360 -21.38 -27.68 122.85
C ILE A 360 -21.48 -26.27 122.26
N ASN A 361 -21.55 -25.22 123.08
CA ASN A 361 -21.63 -23.83 122.61
C ASN A 361 -20.38 -23.41 121.84
N SER A 362 -19.19 -23.81 122.29
CA SER A 362 -17.94 -23.58 121.53
C SER A 362 -17.95 -24.35 120.19
N THR A 363 -18.48 -25.57 120.18
CA THR A 363 -18.64 -26.36 118.95
C THR A 363 -19.62 -25.70 117.98
N ILE A 364 -20.77 -25.22 118.47
CA ILE A 364 -21.77 -24.48 117.68
C ILE A 364 -21.19 -23.18 117.12
N SER A 365 -20.41 -22.45 117.91
CA SER A 365 -19.71 -21.24 117.46
C SER A 365 -18.69 -21.54 116.35
N ALA A 366 -17.98 -22.67 116.45
CA ALA A 366 -17.07 -23.13 115.41
C ALA A 366 -17.83 -23.50 114.12
N VAL A 367 -18.95 -24.24 114.23
CA VAL A 367 -19.81 -24.59 113.08
C VAL A 367 -20.38 -23.33 112.40
N ASP A 368 -20.84 -22.33 113.16
CA ASP A 368 -21.31 -21.05 112.62
C ASP A 368 -20.19 -20.30 111.86
N THR A 369 -18.98 -20.28 112.43
CA THR A 369 -17.81 -19.68 111.78
C THR A 369 -17.48 -20.39 110.47
N TYR A 370 -17.47 -21.73 110.46
CA TYR A 370 -17.25 -22.51 109.25
C TYR A 370 -18.35 -22.31 108.21
N SER A 371 -19.62 -22.25 108.63
CA SER A 371 -20.77 -21.99 107.76
C SER A 371 -20.64 -20.63 107.04
N LYS A 372 -20.28 -19.55 107.77
CA LYS A 372 -20.04 -18.22 107.18
C LYS A 372 -18.84 -18.19 106.24
N ALA A 373 -17.76 -18.88 106.59
CA ALA A 373 -16.59 -19.00 105.71
C ALA A 373 -16.95 -19.73 104.40
N LEU A 374 -17.75 -20.79 104.51
CA LEU A 374 -18.23 -21.58 103.38
C LEU A 374 -19.19 -20.76 102.49
N GLU A 375 -20.08 -19.95 103.08
CA GLU A 375 -20.93 -18.98 102.34
C GLU A 375 -20.09 -17.99 101.53
N SER A 376 -19.03 -17.42 102.12
CA SER A 376 -18.14 -16.49 101.40
C SER A 376 -17.37 -17.17 100.25
N GLN A 377 -16.93 -18.42 100.43
CA GLN A 377 -16.29 -19.19 99.35
C GLN A 377 -17.26 -19.48 98.21
N ILE A 378 -18.51 -19.77 98.53
CA ILE A 378 -19.59 -19.97 97.58
C ILE A 378 -19.83 -18.68 96.78
N GLU A 379 -20.05 -17.51 97.39
CA GLU A 379 -20.25 -16.27 96.64
C GLU A 379 -19.08 -15.92 95.69
N LYS A 380 -17.83 -16.27 96.05
CA LYS A 380 -16.69 -16.16 95.13
C LYS A 380 -16.81 -17.12 93.94
N LEU A 381 -17.16 -18.38 94.20
CA LEU A 381 -17.35 -19.40 93.17
C LEU A 381 -18.46 -19.01 92.18
N TYR A 382 -19.54 -18.38 92.66
CA TYR A 382 -20.58 -17.82 91.78
C TYR A 382 -20.05 -16.76 90.83
N THR A 383 -19.25 -15.84 91.35
CA THR A 383 -18.64 -14.77 90.56
C THR A 383 -17.73 -15.35 89.48
N GLU A 384 -16.97 -16.41 89.79
CA GLU A 384 -16.12 -17.11 88.82
C GLU A 384 -16.94 -17.83 87.72
N VAL A 385 -18.07 -18.43 88.09
CA VAL A 385 -19.01 -19.05 87.14
C VAL A 385 -19.65 -17.99 86.22
N GLU A 386 -20.08 -16.84 86.76
CA GLU A 386 -20.63 -15.74 85.97
C GLU A 386 -19.60 -15.17 84.98
N GLN A 387 -18.34 -15.00 85.43
CA GLN A 387 -17.24 -14.61 84.55
C GLN A 387 -17.00 -15.65 83.44
N THR A 388 -17.16 -16.94 83.74
CA THR A 388 -17.04 -18.03 82.77
C THR A 388 -18.15 -17.97 81.71
N GLU A 389 -19.41 -17.71 82.10
CA GLU A 389 -20.53 -17.50 81.16
C GLU A 389 -20.29 -16.30 80.23
N HIS A 390 -19.81 -15.17 80.76
CA HIS A 390 -19.42 -14.03 79.94
C HIS A 390 -18.25 -14.35 79.01
N GLY A 391 -17.28 -15.15 79.48
CA GLY A 391 -16.18 -15.66 78.66
C GLY A 391 -16.67 -16.51 77.50
N TYR A 392 -17.53 -17.49 77.77
CA TYR A 392 -18.17 -18.35 76.77
C TYR A 392 -18.86 -17.52 75.68
N LYS A 393 -19.69 -16.54 76.06
CA LYS A 393 -20.44 -15.72 75.09
C LYS A 393 -19.51 -15.01 74.11
N ARG A 394 -18.42 -14.39 74.60
CA ARG A 394 -17.44 -13.71 73.74
C ARG A 394 -16.75 -14.66 72.77
N VAL A 395 -16.38 -15.86 73.23
CA VAL A 395 -15.72 -16.84 72.37
C VAL A 395 -16.71 -17.41 71.34
N SER A 396 -17.97 -17.64 71.72
CA SER A 396 -19.03 -18.07 70.81
C SER A 396 -19.27 -17.04 69.69
N GLU A 397 -19.39 -15.76 70.02
CA GLU A 397 -19.51 -14.67 69.04
C GLU A 397 -18.29 -14.63 68.10
N SER A 398 -17.08 -14.89 68.61
CA SER A 398 -15.86 -14.96 67.80
C SER A 398 -15.88 -16.14 66.82
N PHE A 399 -16.36 -17.32 67.21
CA PHE A 399 -16.51 -18.46 66.29
C PHE A 399 -17.56 -18.18 65.21
N GLU A 400 -18.67 -17.52 65.56
CA GLU A 400 -19.67 -17.12 64.57
C GLU A 400 -19.09 -16.17 63.52
N GLN A 401 -18.28 -15.19 63.95
CA GLN A 401 -17.56 -14.31 63.03
C GLN A 401 -16.56 -15.07 62.16
N ILE A 402 -15.81 -16.02 62.72
CA ILE A 402 -14.87 -16.87 61.97
C ILE A 402 -15.62 -17.64 60.87
N THR A 403 -16.75 -18.27 61.18
CA THR A 403 -17.56 -18.99 60.19
C THR A 403 -18.04 -18.08 59.05
N ARG A 404 -18.49 -16.86 59.37
CA ARG A 404 -18.88 -15.89 58.32
C ARG A 404 -17.69 -15.48 57.44
N SER A 405 -16.54 -15.19 58.03
CA SER A 405 -15.33 -14.85 57.28
C SER A 405 -14.86 -16.00 56.39
N ILE A 406 -15.03 -17.25 56.81
CA ILE A 406 -14.72 -18.42 55.98
C ILE A 406 -15.67 -18.51 54.78
N LEU A 407 -16.97 -18.25 54.96
CA LEU A 407 -17.92 -18.21 53.83
C LEU A 407 -17.57 -17.13 52.81
N GLU A 408 -17.21 -15.93 53.27
CA GLU A 408 -16.72 -14.85 52.39
C GLU A 408 -15.44 -15.25 51.66
N LEU A 409 -14.50 -15.89 52.36
CA LEU A 409 -13.26 -16.39 51.77
C LEU A 409 -13.53 -17.42 50.66
N THR A 410 -14.46 -18.35 50.87
CA THR A 410 -14.85 -19.35 49.85
C THR A 410 -15.40 -18.67 48.59
N ASN A 411 -16.26 -17.66 48.73
CA ASN A 411 -16.77 -16.92 47.58
C ASN A 411 -15.66 -16.22 46.78
N VAL A 412 -14.66 -15.65 47.47
CA VAL A 412 -13.49 -15.04 46.82
C VAL A 412 -12.67 -16.10 46.08
N ILE A 413 -12.45 -17.26 46.69
CA ILE A 413 -11.73 -18.38 46.07
C ILE A 413 -12.42 -18.85 44.79
N ASP A 414 -13.75 -19.03 44.81
CA ASP A 414 -14.53 -19.41 43.64
C ASP A 414 -14.43 -18.36 42.52
N SER A 415 -14.46 -17.08 42.88
CA SER A 415 -14.27 -15.98 41.91
C SER A 415 -12.88 -15.99 41.28
N VAL A 416 -11.84 -16.27 42.06
CA VAL A 416 -10.45 -16.39 41.56
C VAL A 416 -10.32 -17.58 40.62
N ALA A 417 -10.94 -18.72 40.95
CA ALA A 417 -10.95 -19.90 40.07
C ALA A 417 -11.66 -19.60 38.74
N ALA A 418 -12.80 -18.91 38.78
CA ALA A 418 -13.54 -18.52 37.58
C ALA A 418 -12.72 -17.57 36.68
N HIS A 419 -12.09 -16.54 37.25
CA HIS A 419 -11.23 -15.62 36.49
C HIS A 419 -9.98 -16.28 35.93
N SER A 420 -9.40 -17.22 36.66
CA SER A 420 -8.28 -18.03 36.18
C SER A 420 -8.66 -18.83 34.93
N GLN A 421 -9.86 -19.44 34.91
CA GLN A 421 -10.38 -20.16 33.75
C GLN A 421 -10.58 -19.24 32.53
N GLU A 422 -11.11 -18.04 32.76
CA GLU A 422 -11.34 -17.02 31.73
C GLU A 422 -10.01 -16.48 31.15
N GLN A 423 -9.00 -16.31 31.99
CA GLN A 423 -7.65 -15.94 31.56
C GLN A 423 -7.00 -17.02 30.69
N THR A 424 -7.18 -18.31 31.04
CA THR A 424 -6.70 -19.42 30.21
C THR A 424 -7.36 -19.41 28.83
N ALA A 425 -8.68 -19.24 28.75
CA ALA A 425 -9.39 -19.15 27.48
C ALA A 425 -8.92 -17.94 26.64
N SER A 426 -8.73 -16.79 27.29
CA SER A 426 -8.20 -15.58 26.63
C SER A 426 -6.78 -15.80 26.10
N ALA A 427 -5.93 -16.54 26.82
CA ALA A 427 -4.58 -16.88 26.37
C ALA A 427 -4.59 -17.78 25.13
N GLU A 428 -5.52 -18.74 25.04
CA GLU A 428 -5.71 -19.59 23.85
C GLU A 428 -6.17 -18.79 22.62
N GLU A 429 -7.12 -17.86 22.82
CA GLU A 429 -7.58 -16.95 21.76
C GLU A 429 -6.44 -16.04 21.27
N MET A 430 -5.66 -15.47 22.19
CA MET A 430 -4.49 -14.65 21.85
C MET A 430 -3.42 -15.46 21.11
N SER A 431 -3.18 -16.72 21.49
CA SER A 431 -2.25 -17.61 20.79
C SER A 431 -2.68 -17.87 19.34
N SER A 432 -3.99 -18.08 19.14
CA SER A 432 -4.57 -18.27 17.81
C SER A 432 -4.43 -17.00 16.95
N ALA A 433 -4.75 -15.84 17.53
CA ALA A 433 -4.59 -14.55 16.85
C ALA A 433 -3.13 -14.24 16.51
N SER A 434 -2.19 -14.56 17.41
CA SER A 434 -0.76 -14.43 17.16
C SER A 434 -0.30 -15.28 15.97
N THR A 435 -0.80 -16.51 15.86
CA THR A 435 -0.53 -17.39 14.72
C THR A 435 -1.04 -16.81 13.40
N GLU A 436 -2.20 -16.17 13.40
CA GLU A 436 -2.76 -15.48 12.23
C GLU A 436 -1.90 -14.26 11.81
N ILE A 437 -1.35 -13.54 12.79
CA ILE A 437 -0.41 -12.44 12.52
C ILE A 437 0.86 -12.97 11.84
N VAL A 438 1.41 -14.10 12.31
CA VAL A 438 2.58 -14.74 11.67
C VAL A 438 2.29 -15.10 10.21
N HIS A 439 1.12 -15.67 9.92
CA HIS A 439 0.72 -15.95 8.54
C HIS A 439 0.59 -14.67 7.69
N SER A 440 0.04 -13.60 8.28
CA SER A 440 -0.08 -12.31 7.60
C SER A 440 1.28 -11.70 7.28
N ILE A 441 2.23 -11.79 8.20
CA ILE A 441 3.62 -11.37 8.00
C ILE A 441 4.22 -12.08 6.78
N GLN A 442 4.13 -13.41 6.74
CA GLN A 442 4.67 -14.20 5.62
C GLN A 442 4.04 -13.79 4.27
N ALA A 443 2.72 -13.57 4.24
CA ALA A 443 2.04 -13.13 3.04
C ALA A 443 2.50 -11.74 2.57
N ILE A 444 2.77 -10.82 3.51
CA ILE A 444 3.30 -9.48 3.20
C ILE A 444 4.73 -9.58 2.66
N GLU A 445 5.59 -10.42 3.24
CA GLU A 445 6.96 -10.63 2.74
C GLU A 445 6.97 -11.17 1.31
N GLU A 446 6.16 -12.19 1.02
CA GLU A 446 5.99 -12.74 -0.32
C GLU A 446 5.44 -11.70 -1.31
N SER A 447 4.50 -10.87 -0.88
CA SER A 447 3.98 -9.76 -1.69
C SER A 447 5.07 -8.72 -1.97
N GLY A 448 5.83 -8.30 -0.95
CA GLY A 448 6.91 -7.34 -1.09
C GLY A 448 8.00 -7.81 -2.04
N SER A 449 8.39 -9.10 -1.95
CA SER A 449 9.35 -9.72 -2.86
C SER A 449 8.88 -9.69 -4.32
N ARG A 450 7.62 -10.10 -4.59
CA ARG A 450 7.02 -10.04 -5.94
C ARG A 450 6.96 -8.63 -6.49
N ILE A 451 6.65 -7.66 -5.63
CA ILE A 451 6.59 -6.24 -5.99
C ILE A 451 7.98 -5.73 -6.40
N LEU A 452 9.03 -6.06 -5.65
CA LEU A 452 10.41 -5.71 -6.00
C LEU A 452 10.84 -6.30 -7.34
N GLU A 453 10.53 -7.58 -7.58
CA GLU A 453 10.83 -8.26 -8.85
C GLU A 453 10.11 -7.58 -10.02
N SER A 454 8.82 -7.28 -9.88
CA SER A 454 8.04 -6.57 -10.90
C SER A 454 8.56 -5.15 -11.15
N THR A 455 9.00 -4.45 -10.11
CA THR A 455 9.60 -3.12 -10.21
C THR A 455 10.91 -3.17 -10.98
N LYS A 456 11.77 -4.16 -10.68
CA LYS A 456 13.03 -4.37 -11.40
C LYS A 456 12.81 -4.66 -12.89
N ALA A 457 11.86 -5.54 -13.22
CA ALA A 457 11.49 -5.83 -14.60
C ALA A 457 10.97 -4.58 -15.33
N SER A 458 10.17 -3.74 -14.66
CA SER A 458 9.64 -2.50 -15.23
C SER A 458 10.75 -1.49 -15.54
N VAL A 459 11.77 -1.37 -14.66
CA VAL A 459 12.94 -0.52 -14.90
C VAL A 459 13.75 -0.99 -16.11
N GLU A 460 13.93 -2.31 -16.26
CA GLU A 460 14.62 -2.89 -17.43
C GLU A 460 13.88 -2.58 -18.75
N GLU A 461 12.55 -2.75 -18.76
CA GLU A 461 11.72 -2.42 -19.93
C GLU A 461 11.79 -0.93 -20.29
N ILE A 462 11.83 -0.04 -19.31
CA ILE A 462 12.02 1.40 -19.58
C ILE A 462 13.39 1.68 -20.19
N GLY A 463 14.44 0.99 -19.74
CA GLY A 463 15.74 1.04 -20.39
C GLY A 463 15.69 0.61 -21.87
N ASN A 464 14.85 -0.39 -22.20
CA ASN A 464 14.61 -0.80 -23.59
C ASN A 464 13.88 0.27 -24.40
N ILE A 465 12.82 0.86 -23.84
CA ILE A 465 12.04 1.91 -24.51
C ILE A 465 12.88 3.17 -24.73
N ARG A 466 13.72 3.55 -23.76
CA ARG A 466 14.62 4.72 -23.89
C ARG A 466 15.56 4.58 -25.10
N ARG A 467 16.07 3.37 -25.35
CA ARG A 467 16.89 3.08 -26.55
C ARG A 467 16.09 3.22 -27.84
N GLN A 468 14.81 2.83 -27.84
CA GLN A 468 13.94 2.99 -29.01
C GLN A 468 13.59 4.46 -29.28
N ILE A 469 13.37 5.26 -28.23
CA ILE A 469 13.16 6.71 -28.34
C ILE A 469 14.37 7.38 -28.96
N GLU A 470 15.58 7.03 -28.52
CA GLU A 470 16.80 7.59 -29.09
C GLU A 470 16.94 7.25 -30.58
N GLN A 471 16.62 6.01 -30.97
CA GLN A 471 16.58 5.64 -32.39
C GLN A 471 15.53 6.43 -33.18
N LEU A 472 14.34 6.62 -32.62
CA LEU A 472 13.26 7.38 -33.25
C LEU A 472 13.63 8.86 -33.40
N ARG A 473 14.27 9.46 -32.39
CA ARG A 473 14.79 10.83 -32.47
C ARG A 473 15.77 10.99 -33.64
N ASN A 474 16.73 10.08 -33.78
CA ASN A 474 17.66 10.09 -34.91
C ASN A 474 16.95 10.01 -36.28
N VAL A 475 15.87 9.24 -36.39
CA VAL A 475 15.05 9.15 -37.62
C VAL A 475 14.30 10.45 -37.88
N VAL A 476 13.70 11.06 -36.86
CA VAL A 476 12.99 12.34 -36.96
C VAL A 476 13.95 13.45 -37.37
N ASP A 477 15.13 13.54 -36.75
CA ASP A 477 16.16 14.54 -37.08
C ASP A 477 16.62 14.43 -38.54
N SER A 478 16.83 13.19 -39.01
CA SER A 478 17.18 12.92 -40.41
C SER A 478 16.07 13.35 -41.37
N LEU A 479 14.81 13.04 -41.04
CA LEU A 479 13.65 13.45 -41.82
C LEU A 479 13.51 14.98 -41.88
N VAL A 480 13.64 15.67 -40.74
CA VAL A 480 13.59 17.14 -40.67
C VAL A 480 14.72 17.76 -41.50
N SER A 481 15.93 17.20 -41.45
CA SER A 481 17.06 17.62 -42.29
C SER A 481 16.76 17.51 -43.79
N GLU A 482 16.17 16.39 -44.24
CA GLU A 482 15.76 16.21 -45.64
C GLU A 482 14.63 17.15 -46.04
N LEU A 483 13.62 17.35 -45.19
CA LEU A 483 12.50 18.26 -45.45
C LEU A 483 12.97 19.72 -45.55
N ASN A 484 13.96 20.13 -44.74
CA ASN A 484 14.52 21.49 -44.76
C ASN A 484 15.33 21.81 -46.03
N LYS A 485 15.66 20.82 -46.88
CA LYS A 485 16.24 21.08 -48.21
C LYS A 485 15.24 21.70 -49.18
N PHE A 486 13.94 21.53 -48.92
CA PHE A 486 12.89 22.11 -49.73
C PHE A 486 12.54 23.51 -49.24
N LYS A 487 12.39 24.43 -50.19
CA LYS A 487 11.92 25.79 -49.94
C LYS A 487 10.44 25.86 -50.27
N LEU A 488 9.63 26.10 -49.25
CA LEU A 488 8.16 26.08 -49.30
C LEU A 488 7.54 27.42 -49.58
#